data_AF-A0A923XVT9-F1
#
_entry.id   AF-A0A923XVT9-F1
#
_cell.length_a   1.000
_cell.length_b   1.000
_cell.length_c   1.000
_cell.angle_alpha   90.00
_cell.angle_beta   90.00
_cell.angle_gamma   90.00
#
_symmetry.space_group_name_H-M   'P 1'
#
loop_
_entity.id
_entity.type
_entity.pdbx_description
1 polymer ?
#
loop_
_entity_poly.entity_id
_entity_poly.type
_entity_poly.pdbx_seq_one_letter_code
_entity_poly.pdbx_strand_id
1 'polypeptide(L)'
;MKNFLLASLVLSLFACQNYQPIDTKSTVPTSINSIKPSTGFKLSSVDFVDGGDYPKKYTCDGASASPYLSWSNPPVETVSYAITMHHIPAPGDEHVYMVVYDIASNINIFASNEKNVGKWGINTVNGKTEYT
;
A
#
# COMPACT_ATOMS: atom_id res chain seq x y z
N MET A 1 49.99 -13.89 22.08
CA MET A 1 48.72 -14.18 21.38
C MET A 1 47.92 -12.89 21.44
N LYS A 2 48.17 -11.90 20.57
CA LYS A 2 47.67 -11.76 19.19
C LYS A 2 46.17 -12.11 19.11
N ASN A 3 45.30 -11.10 19.24
CA ASN A 3 44.41 -10.64 18.16
C ASN A 3 43.48 -9.51 18.68
N PHE A 4 43.82 -8.28 18.30
CA PHE A 4 42.92 -7.12 18.33
C PHE A 4 41.87 -7.32 17.22
N LEU A 5 40.59 -7.22 17.56
CA LEU A 5 39.51 -7.03 16.59
C LEU A 5 39.10 -5.56 16.64
N LEU A 6 39.72 -4.74 15.78
CA LEU A 6 39.12 -3.48 15.34
C LEU A 6 38.12 -3.81 14.24
N ALA A 7 36.83 -3.66 14.53
CA ALA A 7 35.81 -3.56 13.50
C ALA A 7 35.49 -2.08 13.29
N SER A 8 36.33 -1.39 12.52
CA SER A 8 36.01 -0.06 11.98
C SER A 8 35.17 -0.26 10.73
N LEU A 9 33.85 -0.12 10.85
CA LEU A 9 32.95 0.01 9.71
C LEU A 9 32.96 1.49 9.28
N VAL A 10 33.85 1.84 8.35
CA VAL A 10 33.78 3.10 7.61
C VAL A 10 32.93 2.84 6.38
N LEU A 11 31.77 3.48 6.27
CA LEU A 11 31.02 3.53 5.01
C LEU A 11 30.41 4.91 4.78
N SER A 12 31.20 5.70 4.06
CA SER A 12 30.81 6.63 2.98
C SER A 12 29.92 7.83 3.33
N LEU A 13 30.60 8.97 3.54
CA LEU A 13 30.04 10.31 3.45
C LEU A 13 29.36 10.53 2.09
N PHE A 14 28.13 11.05 2.11
CA PHE A 14 27.47 11.59 0.93
C PHE A 14 28.21 12.85 0.47
N ALA A 15 28.92 12.75 -0.64
CA ALA A 15 29.34 13.91 -1.42
C ALA A 15 28.64 13.85 -2.78
N CYS A 16 27.44 14.42 -2.88
CA CYS A 16 26.97 14.95 -4.16
C CYS A 16 27.37 16.42 -4.21
N GLN A 17 28.60 16.70 -4.61
CA GLN A 17 29.01 18.03 -5.01
C GLN A 17 29.22 18.04 -6.52
N ASN A 18 28.17 18.48 -7.22
CA ASN A 18 28.26 19.17 -8.50
C ASN A 18 27.13 20.19 -8.51
N TYR A 19 27.34 21.30 -7.81
CA TYR A 19 26.52 22.50 -8.00
C TYR A 19 27.04 23.19 -9.26
N GLN A 20 26.27 23.08 -10.34
CA GLN A 20 26.41 23.95 -11.51
C GLN A 20 25.41 25.09 -11.32
N PRO A 21 25.81 26.37 -11.35
CA PRO A 21 24.86 27.46 -11.42
C PRO A 21 24.17 27.39 -12.79
N ILE A 22 22.87 27.12 -12.81
CA ILE A 22 22.07 27.22 -14.02
C ILE A 22 21.77 28.71 -14.22
N ASP A 23 22.51 29.34 -15.14
CA ASP A 23 22.16 30.65 -15.66
C ASP A 23 20.89 30.56 -16.52
N THR A 24 19.89 31.29 -16.04
CA THR A 24 18.74 31.94 -16.68
C THR A 24 18.39 31.58 -18.13
N LYS A 25 17.09 31.25 -18.30
CA LYS A 25 16.27 31.22 -19.54
C LYS A 25 16.16 29.86 -20.24
N SER A 26 15.60 28.89 -19.52
CA SER A 26 14.97 27.72 -20.14
C SER A 26 13.51 28.03 -20.46
N THR A 27 13.18 28.06 -21.74
CA THR A 27 11.83 28.07 -22.27
C THR A 27 11.15 26.78 -21.82
N VAL A 28 10.39 26.83 -20.72
CA VAL A 28 9.60 25.70 -20.22
C VAL A 28 8.61 25.31 -21.33
N PRO A 29 8.68 24.11 -21.92
CA PRO A 29 7.55 23.58 -22.66
C PRO A 29 6.44 23.37 -21.62
N THR A 30 5.43 24.23 -21.66
CA THR A 30 4.18 24.04 -20.92
C THR A 30 3.46 22.82 -21.50
N SER A 31 3.89 21.64 -21.09
CA SER A 31 3.05 20.46 -21.06
C SER A 31 3.23 19.82 -19.69
N ILE A 32 2.73 20.52 -18.66
CA ILE A 32 2.22 19.82 -17.50
C ILE A 32 1.07 18.96 -18.03
N ASN A 33 1.36 17.71 -18.38
CA ASN A 33 0.33 16.70 -18.50
C ASN A 33 -0.40 16.75 -17.17
N SER A 34 -1.58 17.34 -17.20
CA SER A 34 -2.53 17.31 -16.12
C SER A 34 -2.68 15.83 -15.84
N ILE A 35 -2.20 15.37 -14.67
CA ILE A 35 -2.47 14.02 -14.20
C ILE A 35 -3.99 13.94 -14.18
N LYS A 36 -4.57 13.36 -15.23
CA LYS A 36 -6.01 13.22 -15.35
C LYS A 36 -6.37 12.32 -14.17
N PRO A 37 -7.09 12.80 -13.15
CA PRO A 37 -7.62 11.88 -12.15
C PRO A 37 -8.38 10.82 -12.93
N SER A 38 -8.09 9.54 -12.67
CA SER A 38 -8.88 8.46 -13.23
C SER A 38 -10.29 8.62 -12.69
N THR A 39 -11.13 9.29 -13.47
CA THR A 39 -12.58 9.30 -13.33
C THR A 39 -13.03 7.88 -13.63
N GLY A 40 -12.97 6.99 -12.65
CA GLY A 40 -13.36 5.59 -12.82
C GLY A 40 -12.58 4.54 -12.03
N PHE A 41 -11.56 4.91 -11.23
CA PHE A 41 -10.94 3.93 -10.33
C PHE A 41 -11.99 3.37 -9.39
N LYS A 42 -12.21 2.05 -9.45
CA LYS A 42 -13.31 1.39 -8.76
C LYS A 42 -12.82 0.13 -8.07
N LEU A 43 -13.16 0.00 -6.79
CA LEU A 43 -13.02 -1.22 -5.98
C LEU A 43 -14.37 -1.96 -5.95
N SER A 44 -14.34 -3.29 -5.99
CA SER A 44 -15.53 -4.15 -5.90
C SER A 44 -15.19 -5.52 -5.33
N SER A 45 -16.21 -6.27 -4.94
CA SER A 45 -16.13 -7.71 -4.64
C SER A 45 -17.17 -8.47 -5.45
N VAL A 46 -16.92 -9.76 -5.68
CA VAL A 46 -17.94 -10.68 -6.21
C VAL A 46 -18.80 -11.28 -5.10
N ASP A 47 -18.40 -11.12 -3.84
CA ASP A 47 -19.07 -11.73 -2.69
C ASP A 47 -20.03 -10.78 -1.96
N PHE A 48 -19.90 -9.48 -2.20
CA PHE A 48 -20.73 -8.45 -1.58
C PHE A 48 -20.74 -7.18 -2.43
N VAL A 49 -21.74 -6.34 -2.17
CA VAL A 49 -21.88 -5.02 -2.78
C VAL A 49 -21.59 -3.94 -1.75
N ASP A 50 -21.20 -2.76 -2.24
CA ASP A 50 -20.97 -1.61 -1.39
C ASP A 50 -22.24 -1.24 -0.60
N GLY A 51 -22.08 -0.97 0.70
CA GLY A 51 -23.17 -0.74 1.65
C GLY A 51 -24.08 -1.95 1.94
N GLY A 52 -23.78 -3.14 1.40
CA GLY A 52 -24.53 -4.36 1.65
C GLY A 52 -24.04 -5.15 2.86
N ASP A 53 -24.67 -6.30 3.10
CA ASP A 53 -24.26 -7.22 4.16
C ASP A 53 -22.86 -7.77 3.91
N TYR A 54 -22.04 -7.79 4.96
CA TYR A 54 -20.71 -8.38 4.90
C TYR A 54 -20.78 -9.91 5.11
N PRO A 55 -20.28 -10.73 4.17
CA PRO A 55 -20.44 -12.18 4.24
C PRO A 55 -19.80 -12.79 5.49
N LYS A 56 -20.56 -13.65 6.18
CA LYS A 56 -20.11 -14.31 7.42
C LYS A 56 -18.74 -14.99 7.32
N LYS A 57 -18.39 -15.57 6.16
CA LYS A 57 -17.06 -16.18 5.93
C LYS A 57 -15.88 -15.22 6.15
N TYR A 58 -16.13 -13.91 6.04
CA TYR A 58 -15.14 -12.86 6.24
C TYR A 58 -15.18 -12.24 7.65
N THR A 59 -16.06 -12.72 8.52
CA THR A 59 -16.19 -12.26 9.90
C THR A 59 -15.55 -13.27 10.87
N CYS A 60 -15.35 -12.84 12.12
CA CYS A 60 -14.91 -13.70 13.22
C CYS A 60 -15.92 -14.82 13.58
N ASP A 61 -17.19 -14.67 13.20
CA ASP A 61 -18.20 -15.72 13.35
C ASP A 61 -18.09 -16.82 12.28
N GLY A 62 -17.25 -16.61 11.27
CA GLY A 62 -17.01 -17.54 10.16
C GLY A 62 -15.57 -18.02 10.10
N ALA A 63 -15.00 -18.02 8.89
CA ALA A 63 -13.65 -18.51 8.64
C ALA A 63 -12.57 -17.44 8.88
N SER A 64 -12.95 -16.19 9.18
CA SER A 64 -12.05 -15.03 9.23
C SER A 64 -11.13 -14.93 8.00
N ALA A 65 -11.66 -15.29 6.83
CA ALA A 65 -10.93 -15.15 5.57
C ALA A 65 -10.91 -13.68 5.15
N SER A 66 -9.79 -13.20 4.61
CA SER A 66 -9.78 -11.86 4.00
C SER A 66 -10.72 -11.84 2.78
N PRO A 67 -11.36 -10.69 2.50
CA PRO A 67 -12.36 -10.60 1.44
C PRO A 67 -11.72 -10.73 0.06
N TYR A 68 -12.47 -11.29 -0.89
CA TYR A 68 -12.16 -11.09 -2.31
C TYR A 68 -12.35 -9.62 -2.65
N LEU A 69 -11.35 -9.00 -3.24
CA LEU A 69 -11.42 -7.63 -3.76
C LEU A 69 -10.87 -7.61 -5.20
N SER A 70 -11.44 -6.75 -6.02
CA SER A 70 -10.95 -6.48 -7.35
C SER A 70 -11.08 -5.00 -7.64
N TRP A 71 -10.14 -4.45 -8.40
CA TRP A 71 -10.21 -3.06 -8.82
C TRP A 71 -10.02 -2.91 -10.32
N SER A 72 -10.48 -1.78 -10.84
CA SER A 72 -10.44 -1.46 -12.27
C SER A 72 -10.17 0.02 -12.49
N ASN A 73 -9.70 0.34 -13.70
CA ASN A 73 -9.35 1.70 -14.15
C ASN A 73 -8.40 2.44 -13.19
N PRO A 74 -7.25 1.86 -12.82
CA PRO A 74 -6.26 2.59 -12.03
C PRO A 74 -5.80 3.86 -12.77
N PRO A 75 -5.41 4.92 -12.05
CA PRO A 75 -4.73 6.06 -12.65
C PRO A 75 -3.57 5.64 -13.56
N VAL A 76 -3.38 6.39 -14.65
CA VAL A 76 -2.19 6.24 -15.49
C VAL A 76 -0.96 6.51 -14.62
N GLU A 77 0.13 5.76 -14.84
CA GLU A 77 1.34 5.77 -14.00
C GLU A 77 1.19 5.18 -12.58
N THR A 78 0.14 4.40 -12.29
CA THR A 78 0.07 3.67 -11.01
C THR A 78 1.28 2.73 -10.88
N VAL A 79 2.07 2.90 -9.82
CA VAL A 79 3.27 2.09 -9.54
C VAL A 79 3.00 0.94 -8.57
N SER A 80 2.05 1.14 -7.65
CA SER A 80 1.65 0.14 -6.67
C SER A 80 0.29 0.47 -6.05
N TYR A 81 -0.29 -0.49 -5.36
CA TYR A 81 -1.50 -0.31 -4.55
C TYR A 81 -1.25 -0.62 -3.08
N ALA A 82 -2.17 -0.12 -2.25
CA ALA A 82 -2.33 -0.52 -0.87
C ALA A 82 -3.82 -0.77 -0.57
N ILE A 83 -4.09 -1.66 0.36
CA ILE A 83 -5.41 -1.98 0.89
C ILE A 83 -5.35 -1.80 2.40
N THR A 84 -6.27 -0.99 2.92
CA THR A 84 -6.56 -0.94 4.36
C THR A 84 -8.02 -1.25 4.58
N MET A 85 -8.33 -1.99 5.64
CA MET A 85 -9.70 -2.18 6.10
C MET A 85 -9.78 -1.79 7.55
N HIS A 86 -10.64 -0.83 7.86
CA HIS A 86 -10.82 -0.29 9.20
C HIS A 86 -12.30 -0.12 9.54
N HIS A 87 -12.58 0.00 10.84
CA HIS A 87 -13.90 0.27 11.40
C HIS A 87 -13.76 1.31 12.51
N ILE A 88 -14.66 2.29 12.50
CA ILE A 88 -14.82 3.27 13.56
C ILE A 88 -16.11 2.92 14.33
N PRO A 89 -16.07 2.04 15.35
CA PRO A 89 -17.27 1.59 16.05
C PRO A 89 -17.89 2.69 16.94
N ALA A 90 -17.08 3.64 17.40
CA ALA A 90 -17.49 4.78 18.21
C ALA A 90 -16.56 5.99 17.96
N PRO A 91 -16.99 7.23 18.26
CA PRO A 91 -16.14 8.40 18.15
C PRO A 91 -14.85 8.23 18.97
N GLY A 92 -13.69 8.34 18.32
CA GLY A 92 -12.38 8.18 18.95
C GLY A 92 -11.91 6.74 19.11
N ASP A 93 -12.66 5.75 18.61
CA ASP A 93 -12.22 4.35 18.52
C ASP A 93 -12.08 3.95 17.05
N GLU A 94 -10.93 3.40 16.67
CA GLU A 94 -10.62 2.97 15.31
C GLU A 94 -9.83 1.68 15.33
N HIS A 95 -10.32 0.68 14.61
CA HIS A 95 -9.67 -0.61 14.44
C HIS A 95 -9.27 -0.79 12.99
N VAL A 96 -8.00 -1.08 12.73
CA VAL A 96 -7.51 -1.50 11.42
C VAL A 96 -7.34 -3.01 11.44
N TYR A 97 -8.14 -3.71 10.65
CA TYR A 97 -8.15 -5.18 10.56
C TYR A 97 -7.20 -5.73 9.50
N MET A 98 -6.88 -4.94 8.48
CA MET A 98 -6.04 -5.37 7.37
C MET A 98 -5.21 -4.22 6.85
N VAL A 99 -3.92 -4.44 6.66
CA VAL A 99 -3.01 -3.55 5.95
C VAL A 99 -2.20 -4.38 4.97
N VAL A 100 -2.30 -4.07 3.69
CA VAL A 100 -1.47 -4.67 2.63
C VAL A 100 -0.95 -3.55 1.75
N TYR A 101 0.35 -3.51 1.48
CA TYR A 101 0.98 -2.47 0.66
C TYR A 101 2.01 -3.10 -0.30
N ASP A 102 2.67 -2.28 -1.13
CA ASP A 102 3.58 -2.76 -2.17
C ASP A 102 2.93 -3.82 -3.10
N ILE A 103 1.62 -3.71 -3.33
CA ILE A 103 0.91 -4.54 -4.30
C ILE A 103 1.32 -4.04 -5.69
N ALA A 104 1.90 -4.90 -6.51
CA ALA A 104 2.41 -4.52 -7.83
C ALA A 104 1.28 -3.94 -8.72
N SER A 105 1.61 -2.96 -9.56
CA SER A 105 0.63 -2.22 -10.39
C SER A 105 -0.12 -3.07 -11.41
N ASN A 106 0.44 -4.22 -11.80
CA ASN A 106 -0.18 -5.19 -12.69
C ASN A 106 -1.19 -6.12 -12.00
N ILE A 107 -1.31 -6.05 -10.67
CA ILE A 107 -2.30 -6.80 -9.90
C ILE A 107 -3.58 -5.96 -9.80
N ASN A 108 -4.71 -6.60 -10.09
CA ASN A 108 -6.03 -5.98 -10.00
C ASN A 108 -7.06 -6.83 -9.22
N ILE A 109 -6.58 -7.91 -8.59
CA ILE A 109 -7.38 -8.85 -7.81
C ILE A 109 -6.60 -9.18 -6.53
N PHE A 110 -7.31 -9.20 -5.42
CA PHE A 110 -6.88 -9.76 -4.15
C PHE A 110 -7.86 -10.87 -3.81
N ALA A 111 -7.42 -12.12 -3.93
CA ALA A 111 -8.29 -13.28 -3.75
C ALA A 111 -8.79 -13.38 -2.29
N SER A 112 -9.89 -14.10 -2.10
CA SER A 112 -10.32 -14.42 -0.74
C SER A 112 -9.23 -15.22 -0.02
N ASN A 113 -8.93 -14.83 1.22
CA ASN A 113 -7.86 -15.40 2.04
C ASN A 113 -6.47 -15.33 1.40
N GLU A 114 -6.21 -14.35 0.52
CA GLU A 114 -4.89 -14.11 -0.07
C GLU A 114 -3.82 -13.90 1.01
N LYS A 115 -2.58 -14.34 0.76
CA LYS A 115 -1.44 -14.23 1.70
C LYS A 115 -0.13 -13.80 1.02
N ASN A 116 -0.06 -13.88 -0.31
CA ASN A 116 1.16 -13.71 -1.09
C ASN A 116 1.20 -12.42 -1.90
N VAL A 117 0.07 -11.71 -2.01
CA VAL A 117 -0.01 -10.42 -2.71
C VAL A 117 0.46 -9.29 -1.79
N GLY A 118 1.42 -8.50 -2.27
CA GLY A 118 1.97 -7.36 -1.54
C GLY A 118 2.70 -7.76 -0.27
N LYS A 119 2.83 -6.80 0.65
CA LYS A 119 3.40 -6.96 1.99
C LYS A 119 2.32 -6.73 3.02
N TRP A 120 2.19 -7.65 3.95
CA TRP A 120 1.27 -7.51 5.07
C TRP A 120 1.85 -6.60 6.16
N GLY A 121 1.06 -5.60 6.56
CA GLY A 121 1.35 -4.70 7.66
C GLY A 121 0.65 -5.12 8.95
N ILE A 122 1.08 -4.53 10.07
CA ILE A 122 0.52 -4.80 11.40
C ILE A 122 -0.90 -4.25 11.52
N ASN A 123 -1.85 -5.07 11.97
CA ASN A 123 -3.20 -4.65 12.35
C ASN A 123 -3.26 -4.15 13.81
N THR A 124 -4.29 -3.39 14.18
CA THR A 124 -4.43 -2.85 15.54
C THR A 124 -5.13 -3.81 16.52
N VAL A 125 -5.77 -4.87 16.01
CA VAL A 125 -6.60 -5.77 16.80
C VAL A 125 -5.75 -6.78 17.57
N ASN A 126 -4.74 -7.36 16.93
CA ASN A 126 -3.86 -8.36 17.53
C ASN A 126 -2.35 -8.10 17.32
N GLY A 127 -1.99 -7.02 16.62
CA GLY A 127 -0.59 -6.61 16.45
C GLY A 127 0.21 -7.48 15.47
N LYS A 128 -0.45 -8.28 14.62
CA LYS A 128 0.20 -9.18 13.66
C LYS A 128 0.02 -8.71 12.21
N THR A 129 0.78 -9.30 11.30
CA THR A 129 0.71 -9.05 9.86
C THR A 129 -0.31 -9.98 9.20
N GLU A 130 -1.58 -9.85 9.58
CA GLU A 130 -2.67 -10.70 9.10
C GLU A 130 -4.02 -9.96 9.15
N TYR A 131 -5.03 -10.56 8.52
CA TYR A 131 -6.42 -10.13 8.64
C TYR A 131 -7.03 -10.70 9.93
N THR A 132 -7.81 -9.90 10.64
CA THR A 132 -8.46 -10.27 11.92
C THR A 132 -9.92 -9.88 11.96
#